data_AF-A0A1W1EME2-F1
#
_entry.id   AF-A0A1W1EME2-F1
#
_cell.length_a   1.000
_cell.length_b   1.000
_cell.length_c   1.000
_cell.angle_alpha   90.00
_cell.angle_beta   90.00
_cell.angle_gamma   90.00
#
_symmetry.space_group_name_H-M   'P 1'
#
loop_
_entity.id
_entity.type
_entity.pdbx_description
1 polymer ?
#
loop_
_entity_poly.entity_id
_entity_poly.type
_entity_poly.pdbx_seq_one_letter_code
_entity_poly.pdbx_strand_id
1 'polypeptide(L)'
;MPVSVGRFQLQFIVSGDKTCYMNIYVMEVLVNIVECYMPVFKLISSVKVFPEEYGDYDSTRKQIIDTVEDVVRNSEKISLSDSELDAAFYSIVVMLDEVILCSELPYRKEWRDNLLQIKYFGHSTGGVEFFNMLNKVIESESQAAWVFLLCLLLGFRGKYSVSNDDEIQDYISRLKKQCGLNIRVEEKNKISFKQKKNKSSWFNFYLSLAGIIIIYFVLLFVIYVR
;
A
#
# COMPACT_ATOMS: atom_id res chain seq x y z
N MET A 1 3.95 -28.76 8.63
CA MET A 1 5.08 -28.20 7.85
C MET A 1 4.72 -26.76 7.49
N PRO A 2 5.46 -25.73 7.92
CA PRO A 2 5.08 -24.36 7.60
C PRO A 2 5.46 -24.04 6.16
N VAL A 3 4.47 -23.56 5.40
CA VAL A 3 4.61 -23.13 4.01
C VAL A 3 5.45 -21.86 3.99
N SER A 4 6.61 -21.90 3.32
CA SER A 4 7.46 -20.74 3.09
C SER A 4 6.76 -19.79 2.11
N VAL A 5 6.07 -18.78 2.64
CA VAL A 5 5.54 -17.68 1.84
C VAL A 5 6.72 -16.85 1.35
N GLY A 6 7.04 -16.99 0.06
CA GLY A 6 8.06 -16.22 -0.63
C GLY A 6 7.79 -14.72 -0.46
N ARG A 7 8.64 -14.08 0.34
CA ARG A 7 8.66 -12.64 0.59
C ARG A 7 9.05 -11.94 -0.72
N PHE A 8 8.06 -11.58 -1.55
CA PHE A 8 8.28 -10.74 -2.72
C PHE A 8 8.67 -9.34 -2.23
N GLN A 9 9.97 -9.06 -2.20
CA GLN A 9 10.47 -7.69 -2.13
C GLN A 9 10.09 -7.02 -3.46
N LEU A 10 9.10 -6.12 -3.45
CA LEU A 10 9.06 -5.06 -4.45
C LEU A 10 10.32 -4.20 -4.21
N GLN A 11 11.40 -4.52 -4.91
CA GLN A 11 12.55 -3.65 -5.04
C GLN A 11 12.13 -2.45 -5.89
N PHE A 12 11.47 -1.48 -5.26
CA PHE A 12 11.63 -0.11 -5.70
C PHE A 12 13.10 0.23 -5.45
N ILE A 13 13.83 0.48 -6.53
CA ILE A 13 15.21 0.94 -6.51
C ILE A 13 15.25 2.23 -5.70
N VAL A 14 15.60 2.14 -4.43
CA VAL A 14 15.94 3.28 -3.58
C VAL A 14 17.42 3.17 -3.27
N SER A 15 18.13 4.14 -3.85
CA SER A 15 19.52 4.52 -3.70
C SER A 15 20.28 3.95 -2.49
N GLY A 16 21.53 3.57 -2.77
CA GLY A 16 22.49 2.92 -1.89
C GLY A 16 22.59 3.42 -0.45
N ASP A 17 22.87 2.45 0.42
CA ASP A 17 23.37 2.56 1.79
C ASP A 17 22.49 3.26 2.82
N LYS A 18 21.60 2.48 3.44
CA LYS A 18 21.56 2.19 4.90
C LYS A 18 20.39 1.25 5.20
N THR A 19 20.70 0.11 5.81
CA THR A 19 19.73 -0.85 6.35
C THR A 19 18.84 -0.18 7.40
N CYS A 20 17.63 0.22 6.99
CA CYS A 20 16.57 0.61 7.91
C CYS A 20 15.75 -0.64 8.25
N TYR A 21 15.91 -1.14 9.47
CA TYR A 21 14.98 -2.12 10.04
C TYR A 21 13.63 -1.42 10.20
N MET A 22 12.80 -1.50 9.15
CA MET A 22 11.45 -0.98 9.15
C MET A 22 10.62 -1.73 10.20
N ASN A 23 9.94 -0.96 11.06
CA ASN A 23 9.24 -1.43 12.24
C ASN A 23 8.01 -2.30 11.88
N ILE A 24 7.90 -3.49 12.50
CA ILE A 24 6.88 -4.54 12.28
C ILE A 24 5.43 -4.02 12.37
N TYR A 25 5.15 -2.96 13.14
CA TYR A 25 3.80 -2.40 13.28
C TYR A 25 3.38 -1.44 12.16
N VAL A 26 4.33 -0.78 11.49
CA VAL A 26 4.04 0.11 10.34
C VAL A 26 3.72 -0.73 9.09
N MET A 27 4.25 -1.95 9.06
CA MET A 27 3.85 -3.06 8.20
C MET A 27 2.52 -3.72 8.61
N GLU A 28 1.73 -3.18 9.53
CA GLU A 28 0.48 -3.84 9.96
C GLU A 28 -0.78 -3.14 9.39
N VAL A 29 -0.68 -1.85 9.05
CA VAL A 29 -1.80 -1.04 8.54
C VAL A 29 -1.68 -0.72 7.04
N LEU A 30 -0.47 -0.57 6.52
CA LEU A 30 -0.19 -0.47 5.06
C LEU A 30 -0.52 -1.76 4.28
N VAL A 31 -0.89 -2.81 4.99
CA VAL A 31 -0.61 -4.20 4.63
C VAL A 31 -1.87 -5.02 4.42
N ASN A 32 -3.07 -4.58 4.81
CA ASN A 32 -4.23 -5.49 4.70
C ASN A 32 -4.91 -5.47 3.31
N ILE A 33 -5.32 -4.30 2.80
CA ILE A 33 -6.04 -4.24 1.52
C ILE A 33 -5.16 -4.57 0.32
N VAL A 34 -3.93 -4.04 0.29
CA VAL A 34 -2.99 -4.28 -0.82
C VAL A 34 -2.54 -5.73 -0.85
N GLU A 35 -2.24 -6.34 0.30
CA GLU A 35 -1.87 -7.76 0.32
C GLU A 35 -3.03 -8.65 -0.10
N CYS A 36 -4.26 -8.30 0.30
CA CYS A 36 -5.46 -9.01 -0.13
C CYS A 36 -5.61 -9.01 -1.66
N TYR A 37 -5.36 -7.88 -2.32
CA TYR A 37 -5.45 -7.76 -3.78
C TYR A 37 -4.13 -8.08 -4.51
N MET A 38 -3.05 -8.39 -3.79
CA MET A 38 -1.75 -8.73 -4.37
C MET A 38 -1.80 -9.89 -5.38
N PRO A 39 -2.59 -10.97 -5.18
CA PRO A 39 -2.75 -12.01 -6.19
C PRO A 39 -3.22 -11.45 -7.54
N VAL A 40 -4.15 -10.49 -7.54
CA VAL A 40 -4.64 -9.87 -8.77
C VAL A 40 -3.57 -8.97 -9.39
N PHE A 41 -2.83 -8.19 -8.59
CA PHE A 41 -1.73 -7.37 -9.13
C PHE A 41 -0.59 -8.22 -9.72
N LYS A 42 -0.30 -9.37 -9.13
CA LYS A 42 0.63 -10.35 -9.70
C LYS A 42 0.12 -10.92 -11.01
N LEU A 43 -1.16 -11.26 -11.09
CA LEU A 43 -1.81 -11.72 -12.32
C LEU A 43 -1.74 -10.66 -13.42
N ILE A 44 -2.14 -9.42 -13.12
CA ILE A 44 -2.01 -8.27 -14.04
C ILE A 44 -0.57 -8.13 -14.56
N SER A 45 0.41 -8.20 -13.66
CA SER A 45 1.81 -8.06 -14.03
C SER A 45 2.29 -9.21 -14.91
N SER A 46 1.89 -10.44 -14.59
CA SER A 46 2.20 -11.65 -15.36
C SER A 46 1.59 -11.60 -16.76
N VAL A 47 0.33 -11.20 -16.91
CA VAL A 47 -0.32 -11.02 -18.22
C VAL A 47 0.43 -9.99 -19.08
N LYS A 48 0.91 -8.89 -18.47
CA LYS A 48 1.65 -7.85 -19.19
C LYS A 48 3.04 -8.29 -19.62
N VAL A 49 3.72 -9.10 -18.81
CA VAL A 49 5.11 -9.51 -19.05
C VAL A 49 5.20 -10.77 -19.91
N PHE A 50 4.26 -11.71 -19.75
CA PHE A 50 4.25 -13.03 -20.39
C PHE A 50 2.91 -13.31 -21.10
N PRO A 51 2.46 -12.47 -22.05
CA PRO A 51 1.16 -12.64 -22.71
C PRO A 51 0.99 -13.99 -23.43
N GLU A 52 2.08 -14.64 -23.82
CA GLU A 52 2.10 -15.97 -24.43
C GLU A 52 1.57 -17.08 -23.51
N GLU A 53 1.71 -16.94 -22.19
CA GLU A 53 1.19 -17.90 -21.21
C GLU A 53 -0.34 -17.83 -21.08
N TYR A 54 -0.95 -16.76 -21.58
CA TYR A 54 -2.37 -16.45 -21.44
C TYR A 54 -3.12 -16.53 -22.77
N GLY A 55 -2.61 -17.28 -23.76
CA GLY A 55 -3.17 -17.32 -25.12
C GLY A 55 -4.57 -17.95 -25.25
N ASP A 56 -4.99 -18.76 -24.27
CA ASP A 56 -6.31 -19.41 -24.24
C ASP A 56 -7.35 -18.56 -23.49
N TYR A 57 -8.49 -18.28 -24.13
CA TYR A 57 -9.52 -17.41 -23.57
C TYR A 57 -10.18 -18.02 -22.33
N ASP A 58 -10.68 -19.25 -22.43
CA ASP A 58 -11.48 -19.88 -21.39
C ASP A 58 -10.64 -20.08 -20.12
N SER A 59 -9.41 -20.58 -20.26
CA SER A 59 -8.49 -20.79 -19.14
C SER A 59 -8.11 -19.47 -18.48
N THR A 60 -7.77 -18.44 -19.27
CA THR A 60 -7.39 -17.12 -18.73
C THR A 60 -8.57 -16.44 -18.05
N ARG A 61 -9.75 -16.45 -18.67
CA ARG A 61 -10.97 -15.88 -18.09
C ARG A 61 -11.31 -16.56 -16.77
N LYS A 62 -11.25 -17.90 -16.74
CA LYS A 62 -11.46 -18.66 -15.51
C LYS A 62 -10.46 -18.27 -14.43
N GLN A 63 -9.16 -18.23 -14.75
CA GLN A 63 -8.12 -17.85 -13.79
C GLN A 63 -8.32 -16.44 -13.22
N ILE A 64 -8.67 -15.47 -14.07
CA ILE A 64 -8.95 -14.10 -13.64
C ILE A 64 -10.16 -14.06 -12.71
N ILE A 65 -11.27 -14.71 -13.10
CA ILE A 65 -12.50 -14.73 -12.29
C ILE A 65 -12.24 -15.42 -10.95
N ASP A 66 -11.63 -16.60 -10.95
CA ASP A 66 -11.35 -17.36 -9.73
C ASP A 66 -10.45 -16.52 -8.79
N THR A 67 -9.42 -15.86 -9.33
CA THR A 67 -8.53 -14.99 -8.54
C THR A 67 -9.28 -13.80 -7.95
N VAL A 68 -10.14 -13.15 -8.74
CA VAL A 68 -10.94 -12.00 -8.30
C VAL A 68 -11.94 -12.41 -7.21
N GLU A 69 -12.69 -13.48 -7.41
CA GLU A 69 -13.67 -13.97 -6.43
C GLU A 69 -12.99 -14.44 -5.13
N ASP A 70 -11.80 -15.02 -5.21
CA ASP A 70 -11.00 -15.41 -4.05
C ASP A 70 -10.51 -14.19 -3.25
N VAL A 71 -10.00 -13.15 -3.90
CA VAL A 71 -9.55 -11.95 -3.18
C VAL A 71 -10.72 -11.18 -2.57
N VAL A 72 -11.89 -11.12 -3.24
CA VAL A 72 -13.10 -10.50 -2.69
C VAL A 72 -13.52 -11.22 -1.41
N ARG A 73 -13.64 -12.55 -1.44
CA ARG A 73 -13.98 -13.36 -0.27
C ARG A 73 -12.98 -13.21 0.88
N ASN A 74 -11.71 -13.02 0.56
CA ASN A 74 -10.68 -12.78 1.59
C ASN A 74 -10.71 -11.35 2.12
N SER A 75 -11.14 -10.38 1.32
CA SER A 75 -11.23 -8.98 1.72
C SER A 75 -12.34 -8.71 2.73
N GLU A 76 -13.41 -9.52 2.72
CA GLU A 76 -14.48 -9.48 3.74
C GLU A 76 -13.98 -9.75 5.17
N LYS A 77 -12.80 -10.36 5.32
CA LYS A 77 -12.20 -10.67 6.63
C LYS A 77 -11.39 -9.50 7.19
N ILE A 78 -11.27 -8.42 6.41
CA ILE A 78 -10.48 -7.24 6.74
C ILE A 78 -11.40 -6.19 7.37
N SER A 79 -10.91 -5.50 8.39
CA SER A 79 -11.64 -4.41 9.04
C SER A 79 -11.65 -3.12 8.19
N LEU A 80 -12.36 -3.15 7.06
CA LEU A 80 -12.63 -1.99 6.21
C LEU A 80 -14.13 -1.79 6.02
N SER A 81 -14.53 -0.58 5.65
CA SER A 81 -15.92 -0.31 5.29
C SER A 81 -16.29 -0.94 3.95
N ASP A 82 -17.57 -1.31 3.77
CA ASP A 82 -18.08 -1.83 2.50
C ASP A 82 -17.76 -0.88 1.34
N SER A 83 -17.85 0.44 1.55
CA SER A 83 -17.49 1.44 0.54
C SER A 83 -16.02 1.39 0.10
N GLU A 84 -15.10 1.02 1.00
CA GLU A 84 -13.68 0.86 0.68
C GLU A 84 -13.41 -0.45 -0.07
N LEU A 85 -14.08 -1.53 0.34
CA LEU A 85 -14.01 -2.82 -0.32
C LEU A 85 -14.58 -2.75 -1.74
N ASP A 86 -15.75 -2.12 -1.90
CA ASP A 86 -16.41 -1.88 -3.18
C ASP A 86 -15.54 -1.02 -4.10
N ALA A 87 -14.95 0.06 -3.58
CA ALA A 87 -14.06 0.92 -4.36
C ALA A 87 -12.80 0.18 -4.84
N ALA A 88 -12.20 -0.64 -3.97
CA ALA A 88 -11.06 -1.47 -4.33
C ALA A 88 -11.43 -2.51 -5.38
N PHE A 89 -12.54 -3.24 -5.18
CA PHE A 89 -13.05 -4.22 -6.13
C PHE A 89 -13.33 -3.61 -7.49
N TYR A 90 -14.01 -2.46 -7.52
CA TYR A 90 -14.27 -1.70 -8.74
C TYR A 90 -12.98 -1.36 -9.49
N SER A 91 -12.00 -0.78 -8.79
CA SER A 91 -10.73 -0.38 -9.40
C SER A 91 -9.98 -1.56 -10.05
N ILE A 92 -10.00 -2.73 -9.41
CA ILE A 92 -9.31 -3.93 -9.87
C ILE A 92 -10.00 -4.54 -11.09
N VAL A 93 -11.33 -4.62 -11.08
CA VAL A 93 -12.11 -5.13 -12.21
C VAL A 93 -11.88 -4.28 -13.45
N VAL A 94 -11.94 -2.95 -13.30
CA VAL A 94 -11.70 -2.02 -14.41
C VAL A 94 -10.26 -2.10 -14.91
N MET A 95 -9.29 -2.24 -14.01
CA MET A 95 -7.87 -2.41 -14.38
C MET A 95 -7.63 -3.71 -15.16
N LEU A 96 -8.22 -4.83 -14.74
CA LEU A 96 -8.11 -6.11 -15.45
C LEU A 96 -8.66 -6.01 -16.87
N ASP A 97 -9.85 -5.43 -17.03
CA ASP A 97 -10.44 -5.21 -18.34
C ASP A 97 -9.52 -4.34 -19.22
N GLU A 98 -8.97 -3.25 -18.71
CA GLU A 98 -8.05 -2.40 -19.47
C GLU A 98 -6.79 -3.14 -19.89
N VAL A 99 -6.17 -3.91 -18.98
CA VAL A 99 -4.97 -4.69 -19.27
C VAL A 99 -5.20 -5.68 -20.41
N ILE A 100 -6.31 -6.42 -20.39
CA ILE A 100 -6.62 -7.37 -21.46
C ILE A 100 -6.91 -6.62 -22.76
N LEU A 101 -7.72 -5.55 -22.73
CA LEU A 101 -8.07 -4.77 -23.93
C LEU A 101 -6.87 -4.06 -24.57
N CYS A 102 -5.83 -3.73 -23.79
CA CYS A 102 -4.60 -3.10 -24.26
C CYS A 102 -3.45 -4.10 -24.52
N SER A 103 -3.66 -5.40 -24.31
CA SER A 103 -2.64 -6.44 -24.50
C SER A 103 -2.43 -6.80 -25.98
N GLU A 104 -1.61 -7.84 -26.25
CA GLU A 104 -1.51 -8.49 -27.56
C GLU A 104 -2.26 -9.83 -27.64
N LEU A 105 -3.10 -10.17 -26.66
CA LEU A 105 -3.83 -11.43 -26.60
C LEU A 105 -4.79 -11.63 -27.79
N PRO A 106 -4.97 -12.85 -28.33
CA PRO A 106 -5.77 -13.08 -29.53
C PRO A 106 -7.27 -12.81 -29.33
N TYR A 107 -7.76 -12.96 -28.10
CA TYR A 107 -9.18 -12.86 -27.75
C TYR A 107 -9.63 -11.48 -27.24
N ARG A 108 -8.86 -10.40 -27.47
CA ARG A 108 -9.26 -9.04 -27.02
C ARG A 108 -10.66 -8.63 -27.47
N LYS A 109 -11.08 -9.07 -28.66
CA LYS A 109 -12.43 -8.81 -29.18
C LYS A 109 -13.49 -9.55 -28.37
N GLU A 110 -13.30 -10.83 -28.15
CA GLU A 110 -14.19 -11.66 -27.33
C GLU A 110 -14.26 -11.17 -25.87
N TRP A 111 -13.14 -10.70 -25.31
CA TRP A 111 -13.12 -10.07 -24.00
C TRP A 111 -13.94 -8.76 -23.96
N ARG A 112 -13.84 -7.93 -24.99
CA ARG A 112 -14.63 -6.67 -25.11
C ARG A 112 -16.13 -6.93 -25.07
N ASP A 113 -16.59 -8.02 -25.65
CA ASP A 113 -18.01 -8.38 -25.66
C ASP A 113 -18.46 -8.98 -24.31
N ASN A 114 -17.51 -9.35 -23.44
CA ASN A 114 -17.74 -10.08 -22.19
C ASN A 114 -16.96 -9.46 -21.01
N LEU A 115 -16.92 -8.13 -20.94
CA LEU A 115 -16.16 -7.38 -19.92
C LEU A 115 -16.54 -7.79 -18.50
N LEU A 116 -15.55 -7.80 -17.61
CA LEU A 116 -15.81 -8.03 -16.19
C LEU A 116 -16.64 -6.90 -15.59
N GLN A 117 -16.48 -5.66 -16.06
CA GLN A 117 -17.35 -4.54 -15.67
C GLN A 117 -18.83 -4.82 -16.00
N ILE A 118 -19.12 -5.47 -17.14
CA ILE A 118 -20.50 -5.87 -17.47
C ILE A 118 -20.97 -6.98 -16.54
N LYS A 119 -20.12 -7.99 -16.28
CA LYS A 119 -20.45 -9.11 -15.37
C LYS A 119 -20.76 -8.63 -13.94
N TYR A 120 -19.96 -7.72 -13.40
CA TYR A 120 -20.04 -7.33 -11.98
C TYR A 120 -20.85 -6.06 -11.73
N PHE A 121 -20.87 -5.11 -12.66
CA PHE A 121 -21.51 -3.80 -12.47
C PHE A 121 -22.64 -3.52 -13.47
N GLY A 122 -22.78 -4.33 -14.53
CA GLY A 122 -23.84 -4.16 -15.53
C GLY A 122 -23.62 -3.01 -16.51
N HIS A 123 -22.46 -2.33 -16.46
CA HIS A 123 -22.11 -1.24 -17.37
C HIS A 123 -20.61 -1.26 -17.70
N SER A 124 -20.22 -0.68 -18.85
CA SER A 124 -18.83 -0.65 -19.33
C SER A 124 -18.24 0.77 -19.35
N THR A 125 -18.56 1.58 -18.34
CA THR A 125 -18.14 2.99 -18.23
C THR A 125 -16.93 3.20 -17.31
N GLY A 126 -16.21 2.13 -16.95
CA GLY A 126 -15.20 2.20 -15.90
C GLY A 126 -14.00 3.10 -16.20
N GLY A 127 -13.66 3.34 -17.47
CA GLY A 127 -12.64 4.32 -17.82
C GLY A 127 -12.92 5.74 -17.29
N VAL A 128 -14.20 6.12 -17.17
CA VAL A 128 -14.62 7.41 -16.59
C VAL A 128 -14.91 7.28 -15.11
N GLU A 129 -15.69 6.27 -14.74
CA GLU A 129 -16.14 6.06 -13.36
C GLU A 129 -15.01 5.72 -12.39
N PHE A 130 -13.91 5.13 -12.86
CA PHE A 130 -12.70 4.94 -12.05
C PHE A 130 -12.24 6.26 -11.45
N PHE A 131 -12.18 7.33 -12.25
CA PHE A 131 -11.72 8.64 -11.77
C PHE A 131 -12.78 9.37 -10.94
N ASN A 132 -14.07 9.14 -11.20
CA ASN A 132 -15.14 9.65 -10.33
C ASN A 132 -15.03 9.05 -8.93
N MET A 133 -14.80 7.74 -8.85
CA MET A 133 -14.61 7.01 -7.60
C MET A 133 -13.29 7.40 -6.91
N LEU A 134 -12.21 7.54 -7.68
CA LEU A 134 -10.93 8.01 -7.17
C LEU A 134 -11.04 9.38 -6.50
N ASN A 135 -11.81 10.32 -7.05
CA ASN A 135 -12.02 11.61 -6.41
C ASN A 135 -12.70 11.47 -5.03
N LYS A 136 -13.71 10.60 -4.91
CA LYS A 136 -14.36 10.30 -3.61
C LYS A 136 -13.40 9.63 -2.63
N VAL A 137 -12.55 8.72 -3.13
CA VAL A 137 -11.52 8.04 -2.34
C VAL A 137 -10.49 9.05 -1.81
N ILE A 138 -10.14 10.07 -2.61
CA ILE A 138 -9.23 11.13 -2.16
C ILE A 138 -9.90 12.04 -1.14
N GLU A 139 -11.15 12.45 -1.38
CA GLU A 139 -11.91 13.32 -0.48
C GLU A 139 -12.16 12.69 0.89
N SER A 140 -12.43 11.39 0.92
CA SER A 140 -12.71 10.63 2.15
C SER A 140 -11.47 10.09 2.87
N GLU A 141 -10.27 10.35 2.35
CA GLU A 141 -9.01 9.76 2.84
C GLU A 141 -9.05 8.20 2.95
N SER A 142 -9.83 7.56 2.09
CA SER A 142 -10.11 6.11 2.09
C SER A 142 -8.86 5.24 1.91
N GLN A 143 -8.83 4.06 2.56
CA GLN A 143 -7.75 3.08 2.38
C GLN A 143 -7.72 2.46 0.97
N ALA A 144 -8.82 2.52 0.21
CA ALA A 144 -8.85 2.08 -1.18
C ALA A 144 -7.85 2.86 -2.06
N ALA A 145 -7.43 4.06 -1.63
CA ALA A 145 -6.42 4.88 -2.30
C ALA A 145 -5.15 4.12 -2.67
N TRP A 146 -4.75 3.14 -1.86
CA TRP A 146 -3.60 2.27 -2.17
C TRP A 146 -3.80 1.42 -3.42
N VAL A 147 -4.98 0.85 -3.59
CA VAL A 147 -5.32 -0.01 -4.73
C VAL A 147 -5.41 0.83 -6.00
N PHE A 148 -6.04 2.01 -5.92
CA PHE A 148 -6.08 2.98 -7.02
C PHE A 148 -4.68 3.46 -7.42
N LEU A 149 -3.82 3.76 -6.44
CA LEU A 149 -2.44 4.16 -6.70
C LEU A 149 -1.68 3.08 -7.46
N LEU A 150 -1.80 1.82 -7.06
CA LEU A 150 -1.17 0.71 -7.76
C LEU A 150 -1.72 0.53 -9.18
N CYS A 151 -3.03 0.68 -9.40
CA CYS A 151 -3.60 0.65 -10.75
C CYS A 151 -2.97 1.73 -11.66
N LEU A 152 -2.87 2.98 -11.18
CA LEU A 152 -2.25 4.07 -11.94
C LEU A 152 -0.75 3.83 -12.19
N LEU A 153 -0.01 3.33 -11.19
CA LEU A 153 1.42 3.00 -11.35
C LEU A 153 1.66 1.82 -12.30
N LEU A 154 0.70 0.90 -12.40
CA LEU A 154 0.71 -0.19 -13.38
C LEU A 154 0.25 0.25 -14.77
N GLY A 155 -0.06 1.54 -14.95
CA GLY A 155 -0.34 2.16 -16.24
C GLY A 155 -1.81 2.23 -16.60
N PHE A 156 -2.73 2.19 -15.61
CA PHE A 156 -4.13 2.48 -15.86
C PHE A 156 -4.31 3.90 -16.41
N ARG A 157 -5.00 4.06 -17.54
CA ARG A 157 -5.24 5.33 -18.22
C ARG A 157 -6.72 5.69 -18.30
N GLY A 158 -7.62 4.73 -18.51
CA GLY A 158 -9.06 4.94 -18.65
C GLY A 158 -9.41 6.08 -19.62
N LYS A 159 -10.22 7.04 -19.16
CA LYS A 159 -10.63 8.23 -19.93
C LYS A 159 -9.47 9.11 -20.42
N TYR A 160 -8.28 8.96 -19.83
CA TYR A 160 -7.08 9.72 -20.21
C TYR A 160 -6.19 8.97 -21.22
N SER A 161 -6.69 7.91 -21.87
CA SER A 161 -5.96 7.16 -22.90
C SER A 161 -5.54 7.97 -24.13
N VAL A 162 -6.23 9.09 -24.41
CA VAL A 162 -5.99 9.97 -25.58
C VAL A 162 -5.41 11.35 -25.19
N SER A 163 -5.30 11.64 -23.89
CA SER A 163 -4.93 12.98 -23.37
C SER A 163 -3.59 12.99 -22.63
N ASN A 164 -3.09 14.19 -22.32
CA ASN A 164 -1.76 14.44 -21.73
C ASN A 164 -1.56 13.74 -20.36
N ASP A 165 -0.36 13.22 -20.12
CA ASP A 165 0.03 12.46 -18.92
C ASP A 165 -0.07 13.27 -17.61
N ASP A 166 -0.18 14.59 -17.69
CA ASP A 166 -0.17 15.51 -16.54
C ASP A 166 -1.29 15.23 -15.53
N GLU A 167 -2.50 14.93 -16.01
CA GLU A 167 -3.68 14.63 -15.16
C GLU A 167 -3.45 13.38 -14.32
N ILE A 168 -2.92 12.32 -14.94
CA ILE A 168 -2.60 11.07 -14.24
C ILE A 168 -1.49 11.33 -13.21
N GLN A 169 -0.48 12.14 -13.54
CA GLN A 169 0.59 12.49 -12.60
C GLN A 169 0.07 13.30 -11.41
N ASP A 170 -0.91 14.19 -11.58
CA ASP A 170 -1.56 14.89 -10.48
C ASP A 170 -2.26 13.90 -9.52
N TYR A 171 -3.07 12.98 -10.05
CA TYR A 171 -3.71 11.94 -9.23
C TYR A 171 -2.69 11.08 -8.49
N ILE A 172 -1.63 10.63 -9.16
CA ILE A 172 -0.55 9.86 -8.52
C ILE A 172 0.10 10.67 -7.40
N SER A 173 0.36 11.96 -7.61
CA SER A 173 0.94 12.85 -6.60
C SER A 173 0.05 12.99 -5.36
N ARG A 174 -1.26 13.23 -5.58
CA ARG A 174 -2.26 13.33 -4.51
C ARG A 174 -2.40 12.03 -3.73
N LEU A 175 -2.48 10.90 -4.42
CA LEU A 175 -2.54 9.58 -3.81
C LEU A 175 -1.27 9.25 -3.03
N LYS A 176 -0.07 9.51 -3.57
CA LYS A 176 1.20 9.32 -2.84
C LYS A 176 1.25 10.13 -1.54
N LYS A 177 0.68 11.33 -1.54
CA LYS A 177 0.56 12.18 -0.36
C LYS A 177 -0.43 11.59 0.66
N GLN A 178 -1.63 11.16 0.21
CA GLN A 178 -2.69 10.60 1.05
C GLN A 178 -2.32 9.24 1.63
N CYS A 179 -2.01 8.27 0.76
CA CYS A 179 -1.48 6.96 1.15
C CYS A 179 -0.28 7.15 2.07
N GLY A 180 0.45 8.24 1.89
CA GLY A 180 1.58 8.50 2.69
C GLY A 180 2.68 7.55 2.29
N LEU A 181 3.55 8.07 1.43
CA LEU A 181 4.97 8.09 1.79
C LEU A 181 5.17 8.92 3.10
N ASN A 182 4.40 8.57 4.13
CA ASN A 182 4.29 9.03 5.51
C ASN A 182 5.30 8.32 6.40
N ILE A 183 6.26 7.60 5.80
CA ILE A 183 7.49 7.15 6.47
C ILE A 183 8.11 8.33 7.25
N ARG A 184 8.01 9.56 6.74
CA ARG A 184 8.65 10.75 7.32
C ARG A 184 7.88 11.44 8.45
N VAL A 185 6.54 11.37 8.49
CA VAL A 185 5.73 12.12 9.47
C VAL A 185 5.68 11.38 10.80
N GLU A 186 5.57 10.04 10.77
CA GLU A 186 5.70 9.22 11.97
C GLU A 186 7.14 9.20 12.51
N GLU A 187 8.16 9.19 11.66
CA GLU A 187 9.56 9.32 12.07
C GLU A 187 9.81 10.66 12.78
N LYS A 188 9.35 11.78 12.23
CA LYS A 188 9.51 13.10 12.87
C LYS A 188 8.77 13.19 14.20
N ASN A 189 7.55 12.65 14.28
CA ASN A 189 6.79 12.62 15.53
C ASN A 189 7.45 11.69 16.56
N LYS A 190 7.98 10.51 16.18
CA LYS A 190 8.75 9.66 17.11
C LYS A 190 10.08 10.28 17.52
N ILE A 191 10.80 10.97 16.62
CA ILE A 191 12.06 11.66 16.94
C ILE A 191 11.79 12.81 17.93
N SER A 192 10.72 13.59 17.74
CA SER A 192 10.35 14.66 18.65
C SER A 192 9.89 14.13 20.02
N PHE A 193 9.10 13.05 20.06
CA PHE A 193 8.68 12.40 21.31
C PHE A 193 9.83 11.69 22.03
N LYS A 194 10.78 11.07 21.30
CA LYS A 194 11.97 10.42 21.88
C LYS A 194 12.97 11.45 22.43
N GLN A 195 13.14 12.60 21.77
CA GLN A 195 13.89 13.72 22.35
C GLN A 195 13.25 14.22 23.65
N LYS A 196 11.92 14.30 23.72
CA LYS A 196 11.20 14.74 24.93
C LYS A 196 11.31 13.74 26.09
N LYS A 197 11.26 12.43 25.82
CA LYS A 197 11.41 11.37 26.84
C LYS A 197 12.87 11.16 27.30
N ASN A 198 13.85 11.29 26.40
CA ASN A 198 15.27 11.10 26.73
C ASN A 198 15.85 12.26 27.55
N LYS A 199 15.35 13.49 27.36
CA LYS A 199 15.80 14.65 28.15
C LYS A 199 15.34 14.59 29.63
N SER A 200 14.22 13.93 29.92
CA SER A 200 13.68 13.78 31.29
C SER A 200 14.31 12.62 32.07
N SER A 201 14.92 11.63 31.41
CA SER A 201 15.41 10.42 32.08
C SER A 201 16.85 10.54 32.61
N TRP A 202 17.72 11.29 31.92
CA TRP A 202 19.13 11.44 32.34
C TRP A 202 19.30 12.42 33.50
N PHE A 203 18.41 13.43 33.60
CA PHE A 203 18.46 14.44 34.66
C PHE A 203 18.20 13.83 36.06
N ASN A 204 17.35 12.80 36.15
CA ASN A 204 17.04 12.13 37.42
C ASN A 204 18.16 11.20 37.90
N PHE A 205 18.95 10.63 36.98
CA PHE A 205 20.08 9.76 37.34
C PHE A 205 21.27 10.57 37.87
N TYR A 206 21.58 11.71 37.23
CA TYR A 206 22.69 12.57 37.64
C TYR A 206 22.45 13.25 39.00
N LEU A 207 21.20 13.59 39.30
CA LEU A 207 20.80 14.21 40.57
C LEU A 207 20.92 13.24 41.76
N SER A 208 20.69 11.94 41.54
CA SER A 208 20.84 10.90 42.57
C SER A 208 22.31 10.57 42.87
N LEU A 209 23.17 10.55 41.85
CA LEU A 209 24.59 10.22 42.03
C LEU A 209 25.36 11.36 42.72
N ALA A 210 25.02 12.62 42.44
CA ALA A 210 25.64 13.79 43.08
C ALA A 210 25.35 13.85 44.58
N GLY A 211 24.15 13.48 45.02
CA GLY A 211 23.79 13.44 46.44
C GLY A 211 24.62 12.42 47.24
N ILE A 212 24.90 11.25 46.66
CA ILE A 212 25.72 10.20 47.30
C ILE A 212 27.17 10.67 47.47
N ILE A 213 27.71 11.36 46.47
CA ILE A 213 29.08 11.93 46.53
C ILE A 213 29.18 12.98 47.65
N ILE A 214 28.19 13.88 47.76
CA ILE A 214 28.18 14.91 48.81
C ILE A 214 28.12 14.28 50.21
N ILE A 215 27.27 13.26 50.40
CA ILE A 215 27.16 12.55 51.70
C ILE A 215 28.50 11.89 52.07
N TYR A 216 29.18 11.26 51.12
CA TYR A 216 30.49 10.65 51.35
C TYR A 216 31.53 11.69 51.83
N PHE A 217 31.61 12.84 51.17
CA PHE A 217 32.55 13.90 51.56
C PHE A 217 32.25 14.48 52.94
N VAL A 218 30.98 14.64 53.32
CA VAL A 218 30.59 15.10 54.66
C VAL A 218 31.01 14.08 55.73
N LEU A 219 30.77 12.79 55.49
CA LEU A 219 31.20 11.73 56.41
C LEU A 219 32.72 11.68 56.57
N LEU A 220 33.46 11.80 55.47
CA LEU A 220 34.92 11.84 55.49
C LEU A 220 35.45 13.05 56.28
N PHE A 221 34.82 14.22 56.11
CA PHE A 221 35.18 15.44 56.84
C PHE A 221 34.92 15.29 58.34
N VAL A 222 33.79 14.70 58.75
CA VAL A 222 33.48 14.47 60.17
C VAL A 222 34.47 13.50 60.82
N ILE A 223 34.91 12.48 60.08
CA ILE A 223 35.96 11.55 60.54
C ILE A 223 37.31 12.28 60.67
N TYR A 224 37.64 13.16 59.72
CA TYR A 224 38.92 13.88 59.74
C TYR A 224 39.05 14.91 60.87
N VAL A 225 37.94 15.52 61.29
CA VAL A 225 37.91 16.55 62.35
C VAL A 225 37.87 15.94 63.76
N ARG A 226 37.69 14.62 63.88
CA ARG A 226 37.62 13.90 65.15
C ARG A 226 38.93 13.19 65.46
#